data_AF-A0A2G6GAX6-F1
#
_entry.id   AF-A0A2G6GAX6-F1
#
_cell.length_a   1.000
_cell.length_b   1.000
_cell.length_c   1.000
_cell.angle_alpha   90.00
_cell.angle_beta   90.00
_cell.angle_gamma   90.00
#
_symmetry.space_group_name_H-M   'P 1'
#
loop_
_entity.id
_entity.type
_entity.pdbx_description
1 polymer ?
#
loop_
_entity_poly.entity_id
_entity_poly.type
_entity_poly.pdbx_seq_one_letter_code
_entity_poly.pdbx_strand_id
1 'polypeptide(L)'
;MEFLVQDGAIQIVSHKKNITLDTTNVLLDGMAITCAGEYEKSGFLLYVKQWNQKWVYHFRVEGYWIAYIPDFVTEIDSDTINFLGQIDILVMPAGKSSQKVIEQIEPKMLVTYGEKASEVPALFGENFEPVTKYKVKASDISVEKTSCVTLDIS
;
A
#
# COMPACT_ATOMS: atom_id res chain seq x y z
N MET A 1 12.86 -6.23 -0.66
CA MET A 1 11.58 -6.01 0.03
C MET A 1 10.61 -7.11 -0.35
N GLU A 2 9.82 -7.57 0.61
CA GLU A 2 8.69 -8.49 0.37
C GLU A 2 7.47 -8.07 1.20
N PHE A 3 6.28 -8.38 0.69
CA PHE A 3 5.03 -8.34 1.43
C PHE A 3 4.73 -9.74 1.97
N LEU A 4 4.41 -9.82 3.25
CA LEU A 4 4.06 -11.06 3.93
C LEU A 4 2.78 -10.85 4.71
N VAL A 5 1.81 -11.74 4.53
CA VAL A 5 0.64 -11.81 5.40
C VAL A 5 1.00 -12.69 6.60
N GLN A 6 0.86 -12.12 7.79
CA GLN A 6 1.08 -12.84 9.05
C GLN A 6 0.13 -12.31 10.12
N ASP A 7 -0.54 -13.22 10.84
CA ASP A 7 -1.44 -12.91 11.95
C ASP A 7 -2.54 -11.90 11.58
N GLY A 8 -3.10 -12.00 10.36
CA GLY A 8 -4.15 -11.09 9.87
C GLY A 8 -3.66 -9.69 9.46
N ALA A 9 -2.35 -9.45 9.46
CA ALA A 9 -1.74 -8.17 9.07
C ALA A 9 -0.79 -8.33 7.88
N ILE A 10 -0.57 -7.24 7.16
CA ILE A 10 0.45 -7.19 6.10
C ILE A 10 1.75 -6.68 6.72
N GLN A 11 2.85 -7.38 6.48
CA GLN A 11 4.19 -6.92 6.83
C GLN A 11 4.95 -6.53 5.58
N ILE A 12 5.54 -5.34 5.59
CA ILE A 12 6.63 -4.98 4.67
C ILE A 12 7.93 -5.44 5.32
N VAL A 13 8.51 -6.51 4.78
CA VAL A 13 9.78 -7.07 5.25
C VAL A 13 10.91 -6.47 4.41
N SER A 14 11.82 -5.77 5.08
CA SER A 14 13.02 -5.18 4.48
C SER A 14 14.29 -5.80 5.09
N HIS A 15 15.45 -5.54 4.47
CA HIS A 15 16.74 -5.93 5.03
C HIS A 15 17.10 -5.22 6.34
N LYS A 16 16.45 -4.09 6.66
CA LYS A 16 16.71 -3.35 7.90
C LYS A 16 15.84 -3.88 9.05
N LYS A 17 14.51 -3.75 8.88
CA LYS A 17 13.45 -4.04 9.86
C LYS A 17 12.11 -4.28 9.16
N ASN A 18 11.08 -4.64 9.92
CA ASN A 18 9.73 -4.85 9.42
C ASN A 18 8.83 -3.66 9.73
N ILE A 19 7.88 -3.39 8.84
CA ILE A 19 6.76 -2.47 9.07
C ILE A 19 5.49 -3.32 9.08
N THR A 20 4.71 -3.24 10.14
CA THR A 20 3.41 -3.92 10.21
C THR A 20 2.32 -2.94 9.81
N LEU A 21 1.57 -3.31 8.78
CA LEU A 21 0.37 -2.66 8.31
C LEU A 21 -0.82 -3.49 8.82
N ASP A 22 -1.24 -3.20 10.05
CA ASP A 22 -2.54 -3.64 10.53
C ASP A 22 -3.58 -2.62 10.02
N THR A 23 -4.75 -3.12 9.62
CA THR A 23 -5.89 -2.30 9.19
C THR A 23 -6.28 -1.22 10.19
N THR A 24 -5.97 -1.41 11.48
CA THR A 24 -6.26 -0.43 12.54
C THR A 24 -5.04 0.35 13.01
N ASN A 25 -3.83 -0.18 12.86
CA ASN A 25 -2.60 0.42 13.37
C ASN A 25 -1.42 0.17 12.43
N VAL A 26 -0.60 1.19 12.18
CA VAL A 26 0.71 1.00 11.55
C VAL A 26 1.77 0.94 12.65
N LEU A 27 2.59 -0.12 12.62
CA LEU A 27 3.73 -0.27 13.52
C LEU A 27 5.04 -0.10 12.73
N LEU A 28 5.78 0.97 13.02
CA LEU A 28 7.11 1.21 12.46
C LEU A 28 8.17 0.62 13.40
N ASP A 29 8.69 -0.57 13.07
CA ASP A 29 9.64 -1.30 13.93
C ASP A 29 9.13 -1.39 15.39
N GLY A 30 7.86 -1.81 15.54
CA GLY A 30 7.17 -1.92 16.83
C GLY A 30 6.69 -0.62 17.47
N MET A 31 6.97 0.56 16.89
CA MET A 31 6.38 1.82 17.35
C MET A 31 5.02 2.03 16.71
N ALA A 32 3.97 2.11 17.52
CA ALA A 32 2.64 2.47 17.05
C ALA A 32 2.60 3.92 16.58
N ILE A 33 2.03 4.14 15.40
CA ILE A 33 1.83 5.45 14.81
C ILE A 33 0.39 5.88 15.07
N THR A 34 0.21 6.87 15.93
CA THR A 34 -1.11 7.25 16.47
C THR A 34 -1.55 8.65 16.10
N CYS A 35 -0.72 9.42 15.39
CA CYS A 35 -1.05 10.77 14.95
C CYS A 35 -0.44 11.10 13.58
N ALA A 36 -0.90 12.19 12.98
CA ALA A 36 -0.31 12.74 11.78
C ALA A 36 1.05 13.39 12.09
N GLY A 37 1.96 13.36 11.12
CA GLY A 37 3.30 13.91 11.27
C GLY A 37 4.34 13.18 10.44
N GLU A 38 5.60 13.49 10.74
CA GLU A 38 6.77 12.88 10.10
C GLU A 38 7.50 12.02 11.13
N TYR A 39 7.91 10.83 10.71
CA TYR A 39 8.57 9.85 11.55
C TYR A 39 9.81 9.32 10.84
N GLU A 40 10.92 9.24 11.58
CA GLU A 40 12.11 8.54 11.15
C GLU A 40 12.48 7.49 12.19
N LYS A 41 12.53 6.22 11.78
CA LYS A 41 12.94 5.13 12.67
C LYS A 41 13.57 4.00 11.88
N SER A 42 14.68 3.48 12.39
CA SER A 42 15.40 2.33 11.80
C SER A 42 15.73 2.52 10.31
N GLY A 43 15.97 3.79 9.91
CA GLY A 43 16.29 4.18 8.54
C GLY A 43 15.12 4.11 7.56
N PHE A 44 13.89 4.13 8.07
CA PHE A 44 12.67 4.41 7.31
C PHE A 44 12.21 5.83 7.57
N LEU A 45 11.73 6.48 6.51
CA LEU A 45 10.97 7.73 6.59
C LEU A 45 9.50 7.41 6.39
N LEU A 46 8.65 7.98 7.24
CA LEU A 46 7.19 7.83 7.19
C LEU A 46 6.54 9.20 7.36
N TYR A 47 5.70 9.56 6.41
CA TYR A 47 4.80 10.71 6.49
C TYR A 47 3.37 10.21 6.72
N VAL A 48 2.66 10.82 7.66
CA VAL A 48 1.28 10.46 8.00
C VAL A 48 0.39 11.68 7.92
N LYS A 49 -0.70 11.53 7.18
CA LYS A 49 -1.74 12.54 7.05
C LYS A 49 -3.10 11.93 7.42
N GLN A 50 -3.96 12.74 7.99
CA GLN A 50 -5.38 12.41 8.12
C GLN A 50 -6.17 13.11 7.02
N TRP A 51 -7.03 12.36 6.34
CA TRP A 51 -7.91 12.83 5.27
C TRP A 51 -9.31 12.26 5.50
N ASN A 52 -10.33 13.12 5.70
CA ASN A 52 -11.70 12.69 5.97
C ASN A 52 -11.82 11.61 7.06
N GLN A 53 -11.12 11.80 8.18
CA GLN A 53 -11.00 10.85 9.30
C GLN A 53 -10.27 9.53 8.98
N LYS A 54 -9.80 9.34 7.75
CA LYS A 54 -9.01 8.18 7.31
C LYS A 54 -7.52 8.49 7.37
N TRP A 55 -6.72 7.46 7.55
CA TRP A 55 -5.27 7.59 7.59
C TRP A 55 -4.65 7.34 6.22
N VAL A 56 -3.65 8.15 5.89
CA VAL A 56 -2.83 7.98 4.69
C VAL A 56 -1.37 7.98 5.12
N TYR A 57 -0.67 6.90 4.81
CA TYR A 57 0.72 6.69 5.17
C TYR A 57 1.58 6.69 3.90
N HIS A 58 2.73 7.35 3.95
CA HIS A 58 3.67 7.42 2.84
C HIS A 58 5.08 7.11 3.33
N PHE A 59 5.63 5.97 2.91
CA PHE A 59 6.90 5.42 3.37
C PHE A 59 7.99 5.55 2.32
N ARG A 60 9.25 5.68 2.78
CA ARG A 60 10.43 5.36 1.99
C ARG A 60 11.07 4.07 2.49
N VAL A 61 10.97 3.00 1.70
CA VAL A 61 11.50 1.67 2.05
C VAL A 61 12.37 1.14 0.91
N GLU A 62 13.64 0.88 1.19
CA GLU A 62 14.60 0.32 0.23
C GLU A 62 14.68 1.03 -1.12
N GLY A 63 14.41 2.34 -1.15
CA GLY A 63 14.42 3.13 -2.39
C GLY A 63 13.09 3.16 -3.15
N TYR A 64 12.02 2.59 -2.58
CA TYR A 64 10.65 2.71 -3.08
C TYR A 64 9.83 3.67 -2.23
N TRP A 65 9.02 4.50 -2.88
CA TRP A 65 7.95 5.27 -2.26
C TRP A 65 6.69 4.41 -2.20
N ILE A 66 6.19 4.17 -0.99
CA ILE A 66 5.05 3.27 -0.76
C ILE A 66 3.94 4.08 -0.10
N ALA A 67 2.74 4.06 -0.67
CA ALA A 67 1.55 4.58 -0.01
C ALA A 67 0.79 3.42 0.65
N TYR A 68 0.24 3.66 1.83
CA TYR A 68 -0.73 2.77 2.46
C TYR A 68 -1.99 3.54 2.85
N ILE A 69 -3.14 3.06 2.37
CA ILE A 69 -4.47 3.55 2.74
C ILE A 69 -5.21 2.35 3.33
N PRO A 70 -5.40 2.28 4.66
CA PRO A 70 -6.00 1.11 5.31
C PRO A 70 -7.47 0.91 4.94
N ASP A 71 -8.16 2.01 4.64
CA ASP A 71 -9.58 2.06 4.33
C ASP A 71 -9.88 1.74 2.86
N PHE A 72 -11.04 1.12 2.62
CA PHE A 72 -11.58 1.01 1.28
C PHE A 72 -12.08 2.38 0.80
N VAL A 73 -11.56 2.85 -0.34
CA VAL A 73 -11.87 4.18 -0.88
C VAL A 73 -12.23 4.12 -2.36
N THR A 74 -13.13 5.03 -2.75
CA THR A 74 -13.64 5.20 -4.13
C THR A 74 -13.45 6.62 -4.66
N GLU A 75 -12.97 7.51 -3.82
CA GLU A 75 -12.61 8.89 -4.13
C GLU A 75 -11.38 9.28 -3.34
N ILE A 76 -10.66 10.30 -3.79
CA ILE A 76 -9.52 10.91 -3.11
C ILE A 76 -9.43 12.38 -3.57
N ASP A 77 -9.10 13.29 -2.65
CA ASP A 77 -8.97 14.70 -3.01
C ASP A 77 -7.58 15.06 -3.53
N SER A 78 -7.48 16.22 -4.20
CA SER A 78 -6.23 16.68 -4.78
C SER A 78 -5.15 16.98 -3.75
N ASP A 79 -5.53 17.41 -2.53
CA ASP A 79 -4.57 17.68 -1.45
C ASP A 79 -3.87 16.38 -0.99
N THR A 80 -4.63 15.29 -0.90
CA THR A 80 -4.10 13.96 -0.55
C THR A 80 -3.27 13.37 -1.69
N ILE A 81 -3.68 13.55 -2.95
CA ILE A 81 -2.86 13.17 -4.12
C ILE A 81 -1.53 13.93 -4.10
N ASN A 82 -1.56 15.24 -3.86
CA ASN A 82 -0.34 16.06 -3.78
C ASN A 82 0.58 15.64 -2.62
N PHE A 83 0.00 15.22 -1.50
CA PHE A 83 0.75 14.68 -0.36
C PHE A 83 1.46 13.36 -0.71
N LEU A 84 0.79 12.46 -1.44
CA LEU A 84 1.38 11.20 -1.90
C LEU A 84 2.50 11.44 -2.93
N GLY A 85 2.33 12.45 -3.79
CA GLY A 85 3.29 12.74 -4.86
C GLY A 85 3.46 11.54 -5.79
N GLN A 86 4.69 11.27 -6.22
CA GLN A 86 4.99 10.09 -7.03
C GLN A 86 5.26 8.88 -6.14
N ILE A 87 4.42 7.85 -6.28
CA ILE A 87 4.56 6.60 -5.54
C ILE A 87 4.94 5.45 -6.47
N ASP A 88 5.76 4.54 -5.96
CA ASP A 88 6.10 3.31 -6.66
C ASP A 88 5.07 2.22 -6.37
N ILE A 89 4.61 2.12 -5.13
CA ILE A 89 3.70 1.06 -4.69
C ILE A 89 2.54 1.65 -3.89
N LEU A 90 1.31 1.30 -4.26
CA LEU A 90 0.10 1.55 -3.48
C LEU A 90 -0.34 0.27 -2.79
N VAL A 91 -0.52 0.33 -1.48
CA VAL A 91 -1.10 -0.74 -0.66
C VAL A 91 -2.45 -0.26 -0.15
N MET A 92 -3.54 -0.93 -0.51
CA MET A 92 -4.88 -0.58 -0.02
C MET A 92 -5.87 -1.71 -0.26
N PRO A 93 -6.97 -1.82 0.50
CA PRO A 93 -8.05 -2.70 0.10
C PRO A 93 -8.78 -2.08 -1.10
N ALA A 94 -8.85 -2.81 -2.20
CA ALA A 94 -9.47 -2.33 -3.43
C ALA A 94 -10.44 -3.35 -4.04
N GLY A 95 -11.37 -2.84 -4.84
CA GLY A 95 -12.31 -3.60 -5.67
C GLY A 95 -12.59 -2.83 -6.95
N LYS A 96 -13.58 -3.27 -7.74
CA LYS A 96 -13.91 -2.59 -9.01
C LYS A 96 -14.17 -1.09 -8.88
N SER A 97 -14.84 -0.68 -7.78
CA SER A 97 -15.16 0.72 -7.52
C SER A 97 -13.97 1.61 -7.16
N SER A 98 -12.80 1.03 -6.88
CA SER A 98 -11.58 1.78 -6.54
C SER A 98 -10.79 2.21 -7.78
N GLN A 99 -11.20 1.79 -8.99
CA GLN A 99 -10.50 2.07 -10.25
C GLN A 99 -10.16 3.56 -10.40
N LYS A 100 -11.13 4.46 -10.18
CA LYS A 100 -10.93 5.90 -10.29
C LYS A 100 -9.81 6.42 -9.37
N VAL A 101 -9.74 5.92 -8.14
CA VAL A 101 -8.70 6.34 -7.18
C VAL A 101 -7.33 5.83 -7.63
N ILE A 102 -7.26 4.59 -8.10
CA ILE A 102 -6.02 4.00 -8.59
C ILE A 102 -5.51 4.78 -9.81
N GLU A 103 -6.40 5.13 -10.74
CA GLU A 103 -6.08 5.96 -11.91
C GLU A 103 -5.67 7.39 -11.54
N GLN A 104 -6.19 7.97 -10.46
CA GLN A 104 -5.80 9.31 -9.99
C GLN A 104 -4.44 9.32 -9.28
N ILE A 105 -4.11 8.24 -8.58
CA ILE A 105 -2.83 8.10 -7.85
C ILE A 105 -1.69 7.66 -8.80
N GLU A 106 -2.03 6.93 -9.87
CA GLU A 106 -1.08 6.40 -10.87
C GLU A 106 0.09 5.61 -10.25
N PRO A 107 -0.16 4.61 -9.37
CA PRO A 107 0.94 3.81 -8.82
C PRO A 107 1.56 2.92 -9.90
N LYS A 108 2.88 2.68 -9.82
CA LYS A 108 3.56 1.71 -10.69
C LYS A 108 3.17 0.27 -10.35
N MET A 109 2.85 0.01 -9.09
CA MET A 109 2.38 -1.28 -8.60
C MET A 109 1.27 -1.11 -7.55
N LEU A 110 0.23 -1.93 -7.64
CA LEU A 110 -0.84 -2.06 -6.66
C LEU A 110 -0.71 -3.38 -5.90
N VAL A 111 -0.73 -3.31 -4.57
CA VAL A 111 -0.86 -4.44 -3.66
C VAL A 111 -2.20 -4.32 -2.96
N THR A 112 -3.17 -5.13 -3.37
CA THR A 112 -4.53 -5.08 -2.85
C THR A 112 -4.87 -6.27 -1.96
N TYR A 113 -5.88 -6.11 -1.12
CA TYR A 113 -6.36 -7.12 -0.19
C TYR A 113 -7.81 -6.89 0.25
N GLY A 114 -8.37 -7.85 1.00
CA GLY A 114 -9.73 -7.79 1.52
C GLY A 114 -10.77 -8.41 0.59
N GLU A 115 -12.04 -8.40 1.01
CA GLU A 115 -13.13 -9.18 0.40
C GLU A 115 -13.33 -8.94 -1.11
N LYS A 116 -13.04 -7.73 -1.58
CA LYS A 116 -13.24 -7.31 -2.99
C LYS A 116 -11.97 -7.38 -3.84
N ALA A 117 -10.83 -7.79 -3.27
CA ALA A 117 -9.55 -7.75 -3.97
C ALA A 117 -9.47 -8.70 -5.18
N SER A 118 -10.27 -9.77 -5.17
CA SER A 118 -10.40 -10.69 -6.31
C SER A 118 -11.01 -10.05 -7.55
N GLU A 119 -11.69 -8.89 -7.42
CA GLU A 119 -12.28 -8.17 -8.53
C GLU A 119 -11.28 -7.31 -9.30
N VAL A 120 -10.13 -7.00 -8.67
CA VAL A 120 -9.16 -6.01 -9.15
C VAL A 120 -8.31 -6.50 -10.32
N PRO A 121 -7.76 -7.73 -10.35
CA PRO A 121 -6.95 -8.20 -11.47
C PRO A 121 -7.65 -8.05 -12.83
N ALA A 122 -8.97 -8.29 -12.87
CA ALA A 122 -9.77 -8.15 -14.08
C ALA A 122 -9.79 -6.72 -14.65
N LEU A 123 -9.59 -5.69 -13.82
CA LEU A 123 -9.45 -4.30 -14.28
C LEU A 123 -8.18 -4.08 -15.10
N PHE A 124 -7.12 -4.86 -14.81
CA PHE A 124 -5.82 -4.78 -15.47
C PHE A 124 -5.64 -5.81 -16.59
N GLY A 125 -6.70 -6.57 -16.92
CA GLY A 125 -6.62 -7.69 -17.87
C GLY A 125 -5.76 -8.85 -17.35
N GLU A 126 -5.57 -8.91 -16.04
CA GLU A 126 -4.75 -9.91 -15.36
C GLU A 126 -5.65 -10.88 -14.58
N ASN A 127 -5.19 -12.11 -14.37
CA ASN A 127 -5.93 -13.12 -13.61
C ASN A 127 -4.93 -13.90 -12.77
N PHE A 128 -4.72 -13.44 -11.54
CA PHE A 128 -3.78 -14.04 -10.59
C PHE A 128 -4.52 -14.50 -9.34
N GLU A 129 -4.07 -15.63 -8.80
CA GLU A 129 -4.57 -16.13 -7.52
C GLU A 129 -3.99 -15.29 -6.37
N PRO A 130 -4.77 -15.03 -5.30
CA PRO A 130 -4.26 -14.40 -4.08
C PRO A 130 -3.07 -15.15 -3.48
N VAL A 131 -2.13 -14.41 -2.90
CA VAL A 131 -0.93 -14.99 -2.26
C VAL A 131 -0.74 -14.47 -0.84
N THR A 132 -0.21 -15.29 0.05
CA THR A 132 0.17 -14.87 1.42
C THR A 132 1.55 -14.24 1.49
N LYS A 133 2.36 -14.39 0.42
CA LYS A 133 3.72 -13.85 0.35
C LYS A 133 4.04 -13.39 -1.07
N TYR A 134 4.58 -12.18 -1.20
CA TYR A 134 5.01 -11.63 -2.48
C TYR A 134 6.35 -10.89 -2.37
N LYS A 135 7.33 -11.30 -3.20
CA LYS A 135 8.63 -10.63 -3.27
C LYS A 135 8.64 -9.64 -4.44
N VAL A 136 8.84 -8.36 -4.13
CA VAL A 136 8.91 -7.29 -5.14
C VAL A 136 10.16 -7.44 -6.00
N LYS A 137 9.97 -7.39 -7.32
CA LYS A 137 11.02 -7.39 -8.34
C LYS A 137 11.03 -6.04 -9.07
N ALA A 138 12.17 -5.69 -9.64
CA ALA A 138 12.28 -4.46 -10.44
C ALA A 138 11.32 -4.44 -11.64
N SER A 139 11.01 -5.61 -12.22
CA SER A 139 10.04 -5.74 -13.32
C SER A 139 8.60 -5.39 -12.94
N ASP A 140 8.27 -5.43 -11.65
CA ASP A 140 6.91 -5.14 -11.17
C ASP A 140 6.66 -3.64 -11.09
N ILE A 141 7.73 -2.84 -10.97
CA ILE A 141 7.70 -1.38 -10.88
C ILE A 141 7.78 -0.79 -12.30
N SER A 142 6.70 -0.95 -13.06
CA SER A 142 6.60 -0.48 -14.45
C SER A 142 6.13 0.98 -14.52
N VAL A 143 6.69 1.74 -15.47
CA VAL A 143 6.23 3.09 -15.79
C VAL A 143 5.15 3.11 -16.88
N GLU A 144 4.91 1.98 -17.54
CA GLU A 144 3.98 1.88 -18.67
C GLU A 144 2.58 1.43 -18.23
N LYS A 145 2.50 0.56 -17.22
CA LYS A 145 1.24 0.07 -16.65
C LYS A 145 1.40 -0.23 -15.17
N THR A 146 0.34 0.00 -14.39
CA THR A 146 0.26 -0.48 -13.01
C THR A 146 0.25 -2.00 -13.00
N SER A 147 1.20 -2.64 -12.32
CA SER A 147 1.13 -4.07 -12.02
C SER A 147 0.24 -4.33 -10.81
N CYS A 148 -0.39 -5.49 -10.69
CA CYS A 148 -1.28 -5.80 -9.58
C CYS A 148 -0.90 -7.12 -8.87
N VAL A 149 -0.97 -7.10 -7.54
CA VAL A 149 -0.84 -8.27 -6.68
C VAL A 149 -2.00 -8.27 -5.68
N THR A 150 -2.63 -9.44 -5.50
CA THR A 150 -3.65 -9.64 -4.49
C THR A 150 -3.07 -10.45 -3.33
N LEU A 151 -3.15 -9.91 -2.12
CA LEU A 151 -2.77 -10.61 -0.90
C LEU A 151 -3.98 -11.31 -0.26
N ASP A 152 -3.76 -12.53 0.20
CA ASP A 152 -4.73 -13.31 0.97
C ASP A 152 -4.51 -13.10 2.47
N ILE A 153 -5.43 -12.38 3.12
CA ILE A 153 -5.39 -12.06 4.56
C ILE A 153 -6.42 -12.87 5.36
N SER A 154 -6.89 -14.00 4.82
CA SER A 154 -7.87 -14.88 5.48
C SER A 154 -7.40 -15.45 6.82
#